data_AF-A0ABD2Z2W3-F1
#
_entry.id   AF-A0ABD2Z2W3-F1
#
_cell.length_a   1.000
_cell.length_b   1.000
_cell.length_c   1.000
_cell.angle_alpha   90.00
_cell.angle_beta   90.00
_cell.angle_gamma   90.00
#
_symmetry.space_group_name_H-M   'P 1'
#
loop_
_entity.id
_entity.type
_entity.pdbx_description
1 polymer ?
#
loop_
_entity_poly.entity_id
_entity_poly.type
_entity_poly.pdbx_seq_one_letter_code
_entity_poly.pdbx_strand_id
1 'polypeptide(L)'
;MNEPNGMHLESIVDIDQLPSKNEISLENFDCSTKEFNAQVTMPSDKKPPPSIVASQGKKRNVSIDEELDILKYTLDNVAEAIREGNFVLQKSRACAYFEEEIFNKLVVVDIEADLIDDCYIFLTQKPVKARSFFGCPGERCKSILNKLMNGL
;
A
#
# COMPACT_ATOMS: atom_id res chain seq x y z
N MET A 1 8.02 -86.28 6.27
CA MET A 1 9.01 -85.40 6.92
C MET A 1 9.40 -84.33 5.92
N ASN A 2 9.38 -83.06 6.35
CA ASN A 2 9.63 -81.87 5.54
C ASN A 2 11.11 -81.72 5.21
N GLU A 3 11.43 -81.27 3.98
CA GLU A 3 12.68 -80.59 3.59
C GLU A 3 12.42 -79.74 2.32
N PRO A 4 13.25 -78.72 2.01
CA PRO A 4 13.21 -77.39 2.61
C PRO A 4 12.68 -76.36 1.60
N ASN A 5 12.12 -75.24 2.07
CA ASN A 5 11.78 -74.09 1.24
C ASN A 5 13.06 -73.50 0.61
N GLY A 6 13.40 -73.99 -0.58
CA GLY A 6 14.40 -73.39 -1.45
C GLY A 6 13.92 -72.01 -1.88
N MET A 7 14.68 -70.99 -1.52
CA MET A 7 14.36 -69.59 -1.74
C MET A 7 13.97 -69.35 -3.21
N HIS A 8 12.76 -68.84 -3.40
CA HIS A 8 12.34 -68.24 -4.65
C HIS A 8 13.22 -67.01 -4.87
N LEU A 9 14.27 -67.16 -5.69
CA LEU A 9 15.05 -66.02 -6.16
C LEU A 9 14.16 -65.25 -7.13
N GLU A 10 13.52 -64.20 -6.61
CA GLU A 10 12.92 -63.15 -7.43
C GLU A 10 14.00 -62.67 -8.42
N SER A 11 13.73 -62.91 -9.70
CA SER A 11 14.62 -62.50 -10.77
C SER A 11 14.69 -60.98 -10.73
N ILE A 12 15.89 -60.42 -10.94
CA ILE A 12 16.12 -58.96 -10.94
C ILE A 12 15.22 -58.23 -11.97
N VAL A 13 14.65 -58.98 -12.91
CA VAL A 13 13.69 -58.56 -13.94
C VAL A 13 12.32 -58.19 -13.35
N ASP A 14 11.96 -58.69 -12.17
CA ASP A 14 10.67 -58.44 -11.52
C ASP A 14 10.69 -57.14 -10.69
N ILE A 15 11.87 -56.55 -10.45
CA ILE A 15 12.02 -55.30 -9.68
C ILE A 15 11.45 -54.11 -10.46
N ASP A 16 11.60 -54.10 -11.80
CA ASP A 16 11.08 -53.03 -12.64
C ASP A 16 9.54 -53.03 -12.74
N GLN A 17 8.88 -54.11 -12.31
CA GLN A 17 7.42 -54.24 -12.29
C GLN A 17 6.80 -53.82 -10.95
N LEU A 18 7.59 -53.69 -9.88
CA LEU A 18 7.15 -53.20 -8.58
C LEU A 18 6.69 -51.72 -8.55
N PRO A 19 7.33 -50.76 -9.25
CA PRO A 19 6.84 -49.38 -9.27
C PRO A 19 5.48 -49.23 -9.96
N SER A 20 5.16 -50.11 -10.92
CA SER A 20 3.87 -50.11 -11.62
C SER A 20 2.70 -50.50 -10.72
N LYS A 21 2.95 -51.26 -9.64
CA LYS A 21 1.92 -51.70 -8.68
C LYS A 21 1.54 -50.64 -7.64
N ASN A 22 2.30 -49.54 -7.54
CA ASN A 22 2.03 -48.44 -6.62
C ASN A 22 1.34 -47.24 -7.30
N GLU A 23 0.75 -47.44 -8.49
CA GLU A 23 -0.01 -46.41 -9.16
C GLU A 23 -1.27 -46.06 -8.36
N ILE A 24 -1.22 -44.91 -7.68
CA ILE A 24 -2.36 -44.32 -6.98
C ILE A 24 -3.27 -43.62 -7.98
N SER A 25 -4.46 -44.18 -8.22
CA SER A 25 -5.54 -43.46 -8.91
C SER A 25 -6.12 -42.41 -7.98
N LEU A 26 -5.88 -41.14 -8.29
CA LEU A 26 -6.56 -40.03 -7.63
C LEU A 26 -7.95 -39.88 -8.24
N GLU A 27 -8.96 -40.23 -7.46
CA GLU A 27 -10.35 -39.91 -7.75
C GLU A 27 -10.55 -38.39 -7.71
N ASN A 28 -11.22 -37.86 -8.74
CA ASN A 28 -11.47 -36.43 -8.89
C ASN A 28 -12.32 -35.95 -7.71
N PHE A 29 -11.77 -35.06 -6.90
CA PHE A 29 -12.59 -34.29 -5.98
C PHE A 29 -13.42 -33.33 -6.83
N ASP A 30 -14.69 -33.68 -7.08
CA ASP A 30 -15.69 -32.71 -7.50
C ASP A 30 -15.72 -31.63 -6.43
N CYS A 31 -15.03 -30.52 -6.69
CA CYS A 31 -15.07 -29.35 -5.87
C CYS A 31 -16.46 -28.76 -6.06
N SER A 32 -17.40 -29.18 -5.21
CA SER A 32 -18.69 -28.51 -5.06
C SER A 32 -18.38 -27.06 -4.69
N THR A 33 -18.42 -26.21 -5.70
CA THR A 33 -18.30 -24.77 -5.64
C THR A 33 -19.38 -24.26 -4.69
N LYS A 34 -19.05 -24.09 -3.41
CA LYS A 34 -19.80 -23.18 -2.55
C LYS A 34 -19.32 -21.77 -2.85
N GLU A 35 -20.01 -21.21 -3.83
CA GLU A 35 -20.35 -19.81 -4.02
C GLU A 35 -19.77 -18.85 -2.97
N PHE A 36 -18.83 -18.00 -3.41
CA PHE A 36 -18.72 -16.65 -2.85
C PHE A 36 -18.99 -15.66 -3.96
N ASN A 37 -20.26 -15.27 -4.04
CA ASN A 37 -20.80 -14.34 -5.01
C ASN A 37 -20.60 -12.91 -4.48
N ALA A 38 -19.64 -12.18 -5.03
CA ALA A 38 -19.60 -10.72 -4.91
C ALA A 38 -19.93 -10.16 -6.30
N GLN A 39 -21.23 -9.89 -6.51
CA GLN A 39 -21.74 -9.23 -7.70
C GLN A 39 -21.20 -7.80 -7.79
N VAL A 40 -20.43 -7.51 -8.84
CA VAL A 40 -20.34 -6.16 -9.40
C VAL A 40 -20.70 -6.29 -10.87
N THR A 41 -21.94 -5.92 -11.17
CA THR A 41 -22.52 -5.95 -12.52
C THR A 41 -22.14 -4.68 -13.27
N MET A 42 -21.50 -4.79 -14.43
CA MET A 42 -21.71 -3.88 -15.58
C MET A 42 -21.65 -4.69 -16.89
N PRO A 43 -22.52 -4.41 -17.88
CA PRO A 43 -22.71 -5.29 -19.03
C PRO A 43 -21.82 -4.89 -20.22
N SER A 44 -21.14 -5.85 -20.83
CA SER A 44 -20.81 -5.75 -22.25
C SER A 44 -20.64 -7.12 -22.87
N ASP A 45 -21.64 -7.53 -23.65
CA ASP A 45 -21.61 -8.68 -24.55
C ASP A 45 -20.45 -8.54 -25.54
N LYS A 46 -19.47 -9.47 -25.55
CA LYS A 46 -18.94 -10.17 -26.75
C LYS A 46 -18.24 -11.48 -26.34
N LYS A 47 -18.55 -12.56 -27.08
CA LYS A 47 -18.02 -13.94 -26.96
C LYS A 47 -16.49 -14.02 -26.78
N PRO A 48 -15.98 -15.04 -26.05
CA PRO A 48 -14.54 -15.31 -25.96
C PRO A 48 -14.02 -15.99 -27.24
N PRO A 49 -12.83 -15.63 -27.76
CA PRO A 49 -12.11 -16.45 -28.73
C PRO A 49 -11.38 -17.61 -28.02
N PRO A 50 -11.09 -18.71 -28.74
CA PRO A 50 -10.65 -19.96 -28.13
C PRO A 50 -9.14 -19.98 -27.89
N SER A 51 -8.78 -20.59 -26.75
CA SER A 51 -7.47 -21.17 -26.41
C SER A 51 -6.26 -20.24 -26.43
N ILE A 52 -5.43 -20.31 -25.39
CA ILE A 52 -3.96 -20.31 -25.50
C ILE A 52 -3.39 -20.70 -24.11
N VAL A 53 -2.85 -21.93 -24.12
CA VAL A 53 -1.83 -22.57 -23.27
C VAL A 53 -1.96 -22.49 -21.74
N ALA A 54 -2.19 -23.66 -21.15
CA ALA A 54 -1.82 -23.97 -19.79
C ALA A 54 -0.33 -23.67 -19.59
N SER A 55 -0.03 -22.68 -18.74
CA SER A 55 1.33 -22.41 -18.29
C SER A 55 1.76 -23.57 -17.40
N GLN A 56 2.67 -24.41 -17.89
CA GLN A 56 3.29 -25.45 -17.09
C GLN A 56 3.91 -24.83 -15.83
N GLY A 57 3.38 -25.18 -14.67
CA GLY A 57 3.85 -24.72 -13.37
C GLY A 57 5.24 -25.25 -13.07
N LYS A 58 6.27 -24.50 -13.45
CA LYS A 58 7.64 -24.72 -13.01
C LYS A 58 7.75 -24.31 -11.53
N LYS A 59 7.87 -25.29 -10.63
CA LYS A 59 8.24 -25.04 -9.22
C LYS A 59 9.64 -24.42 -9.21
N ARG A 60 9.71 -23.09 -9.10
CA ARG A 60 10.97 -22.38 -8.88
C ARG A 60 11.36 -22.54 -7.42
N ASN A 61 12.52 -23.14 -7.17
CA ASN A 61 13.18 -23.09 -5.88
C ASN A 61 13.84 -21.72 -5.77
N VAL A 62 13.12 -20.75 -5.21
CA VAL A 62 13.62 -19.40 -4.94
C VAL A 62 14.44 -19.50 -3.67
N SER A 63 15.67 -18.99 -3.69
CA SER A 63 16.51 -19.04 -2.49
C SER A 63 15.94 -18.10 -1.41
N ILE A 64 16.25 -18.37 -0.14
CA ILE A 64 15.87 -17.49 0.97
C ILE A 64 16.38 -16.06 0.73
N ASP A 65 17.55 -15.92 0.08
CA ASP A 65 18.11 -14.62 -0.29
C ASP A 65 17.25 -13.90 -1.34
N GLU A 66 16.75 -14.62 -2.35
CA GLU A 66 15.83 -14.06 -3.35
C GLU A 66 14.48 -13.65 -2.71
N GLU A 67 13.96 -14.42 -1.75
CA GLU A 67 12.75 -14.04 -0.99
C GLU A 67 12.98 -12.80 -0.11
N LEU A 68 14.15 -12.70 0.51
CA LEU A 68 14.53 -11.55 1.34
C LEU A 68 14.69 -10.28 0.48
N ASP A 69 15.26 -10.39 -0.71
CA ASP A 69 15.38 -9.28 -1.66
C ASP A 69 14.01 -8.80 -2.14
N ILE A 70 13.08 -9.72 -2.44
CA ILE A 70 11.69 -9.40 -2.78
C ILE A 70 11.01 -8.68 -1.60
N LEU A 71 11.21 -9.16 -0.37
CA LEU A 71 10.63 -8.55 0.82
C LEU A 71 11.18 -7.14 1.06
N LYS A 72 12.50 -6.95 0.94
CA LYS A 72 13.13 -5.64 1.07
C LYS A 72 12.60 -4.66 0.03
N TYR A 73 12.55 -5.09 -1.23
CA TYR A 73 12.02 -4.27 -2.32
C TYR A 73 10.56 -3.86 -2.09
N THR A 74 9.71 -4.78 -1.63
CA THR A 74 8.31 -4.45 -1.34
C THR A 74 8.18 -3.49 -0.16
N LEU A 75 8.99 -3.64 0.89
CA LEU A 75 9.01 -2.72 2.02
C LEU A 75 9.50 -1.32 1.64
N ASP A 76 10.54 -1.22 0.81
CA ASP A 76 11.05 0.05 0.30
C ASP A 76 9.97 0.81 -0.50
N ASN A 77 9.24 0.10 -1.37
CA ASN A 77 8.12 0.68 -2.13
C ASN A 77 6.99 1.16 -1.21
N VAL A 78 6.65 0.41 -0.16
CA VAL A 78 5.65 0.83 0.83
C VAL A 78 6.13 2.08 1.57
N ALA A 79 7.41 2.13 1.96
CA ALA A 79 7.98 3.29 2.62
C ALA A 79 7.98 4.52 1.70
N GLU A 80 8.27 4.36 0.40
CA GLU A 80 8.13 5.42 -0.60
C GLU A 80 6.70 5.91 -0.74
N ALA A 81 5.73 5.00 -0.87
CA ALA A 81 4.32 5.34 -0.97
C ALA A 81 3.81 6.11 0.27
N ILE A 82 4.28 5.74 1.47
CA ILE A 82 3.96 6.46 2.71
C ILE A 82 4.59 7.86 2.69
N ARG A 83 5.85 8.00 2.28
CA ARG A 83 6.53 9.31 2.19
C ARG A 83 5.80 10.24 1.21
N GLU A 84 5.48 9.76 0.02
CA GLU A 84 4.74 10.53 -0.98
C GLU A 84 3.33 10.85 -0.50
N GLY A 85 2.64 9.88 0.11
CA GLY A 85 1.33 10.07 0.71
C GLY A 85 1.33 11.15 1.80
N ASN A 86 2.37 11.19 2.65
CA ASN A 86 2.54 12.22 3.67
C ASN A 86 2.78 13.61 3.07
N PHE A 87 3.56 13.70 1.99
CA PHE A 87 3.80 14.96 1.28
C PHE A 87 2.51 15.51 0.66
N VAL A 88 1.72 14.66 0.02
CA VAL A 88 0.41 15.03 -0.54
C VAL A 88 -0.57 15.41 0.57
N LEU A 89 -0.59 14.67 1.69
CA LEU A 89 -1.42 14.98 2.84
C LEU A 89 -1.06 16.34 3.47
N GLN A 90 0.22 16.70 3.54
CA GLN A 90 0.66 17.99 4.04
C GLN A 90 0.17 19.14 3.14
N LYS A 91 0.13 18.93 1.82
CA LYS A 91 -0.41 19.90 0.85
C LYS A 91 -1.93 20.01 0.87
N SER A 92 -2.64 18.93 1.19
CA SER A 92 -4.11 18.88 1.18
C SER A 92 -4.75 19.29 2.50
N ARG A 93 -4.02 19.20 3.62
CA ARG A 93 -4.46 19.75 4.90
C ARG A 93 -4.76 21.23 4.74
N ALA A 94 -5.91 21.67 5.28
CA ALA A 94 -6.16 23.08 5.51
C ALA A 94 -4.95 23.65 6.24
N CYS A 95 -4.23 24.57 5.61
CA CYS A 95 -2.93 25.09 6.07
C CYS A 95 -3.05 25.50 7.54
N ALA A 96 -2.63 24.60 8.44
CA ALA A 96 -2.66 24.79 9.86
C ALA A 96 -1.29 25.35 10.20
N TYR A 97 -1.23 26.67 10.39
CA TYR A 97 -0.01 27.33 10.81
C TYR A 97 0.20 27.04 12.29
N PHE A 98 1.40 26.63 12.65
CA PHE A 98 1.77 26.51 14.05
C PHE A 98 1.86 27.90 14.68
N GLU A 99 1.61 27.97 15.98
CA GLU A 99 1.70 29.20 16.77
C GLU A 99 3.05 29.91 16.59
N GLU A 100 4.15 29.14 16.60
CA GLU A 100 5.49 29.65 16.34
C GLU A 100 5.64 30.26 14.93
N GLU A 101 5.04 29.64 13.91
CA GLU A 101 5.06 30.16 12.55
C GLU A 101 4.30 31.49 12.46
N ILE A 102 3.16 31.59 13.15
CA ILE A 102 2.37 32.83 13.26
C ILE A 102 3.21 33.93 13.87
N PHE A 103 3.85 33.68 15.01
CA PHE A 103 4.68 34.67 15.68
C PHE A 103 5.88 35.08 14.82
N ASN A 104 6.63 34.12 14.27
CA ASN A 104 7.78 34.40 13.41
C ASN A 104 7.39 35.23 12.18
N LYS A 105 6.23 34.96 11.59
CA LYS A 105 5.74 35.74 10.45
C LYS A 105 5.41 37.19 10.84
N LEU A 106 4.82 37.42 12.01
CA LEU A 106 4.54 38.77 12.51
C LEU A 106 5.83 39.57 12.73
N VAL A 107 6.88 38.93 13.25
CA VAL A 107 8.21 39.53 13.41
C VAL A 107 8.82 39.87 12.05
N VAL A 108 8.76 38.96 11.08
CA VAL A 108 9.29 39.19 9.70
C VAL A 108 8.53 40.31 8.98
N VAL A 109 7.23 40.43 9.23
CA VAL A 109 6.39 41.50 8.68
C VAL A 109 6.64 42.83 9.41
N ASP A 110 7.39 42.84 10.51
CA ASP A 110 7.73 44.04 11.29
C ASP A 110 6.48 44.71 11.92
N ILE A 111 5.59 43.90 12.52
CA ILE A 111 4.44 44.44 13.26
C ILE A 111 4.92 45.21 14.50
N GLU A 112 4.27 46.34 14.77
CA GLU A 112 4.58 47.20 15.91
C GLU A 112 4.51 46.43 17.23
N ALA A 113 5.47 46.65 18.13
CA ALA A 113 5.65 45.85 19.34
C ALA A 113 4.46 45.93 20.32
N ASP A 114 3.68 47.00 20.25
CA ASP A 114 2.44 47.18 21.02
C ASP A 114 1.26 46.41 20.43
N LEU A 115 1.31 46.05 19.14
CA LEU A 115 0.24 45.35 18.42
C LEU A 115 0.53 43.86 18.18
N ILE A 116 1.78 43.42 18.35
CA ILE A 116 2.20 42.07 17.99
C ILE A 116 1.44 40.98 18.75
N ASP A 117 1.18 41.19 20.05
CA ASP A 117 0.47 40.23 20.90
C ASP A 117 -1.00 40.13 20.49
N ASP A 118 -1.65 41.26 20.23
CA ASP A 118 -3.04 41.30 19.75
C ASP A 118 -3.19 40.64 18.37
N CYS A 119 -2.24 40.89 17.48
CA CYS A 119 -2.18 40.24 16.17
C CYS A 119 -2.00 38.72 16.29
N TYR A 120 -1.10 38.29 17.17
CA TYR A 120 -0.83 36.88 17.44
C TYR A 120 -2.07 36.17 17.99
N ILE A 121 -2.72 36.74 19.01
CA ILE A 121 -3.96 36.20 19.60
C ILE A 121 -5.07 36.16 18.55
N PHE A 122 -5.21 37.21 17.74
CA PHE A 122 -6.22 37.26 16.69
C PHE A 122 -6.07 36.13 15.65
N LEU A 123 -4.84 35.90 15.17
CA LEU A 123 -4.56 34.91 14.13
C LEU A 123 -4.63 33.47 14.65
N THR A 124 -4.15 33.22 15.88
CA THR A 124 -4.23 31.90 16.53
C THR A 124 -5.68 31.48 16.79
N GLN A 125 -6.55 32.43 17.18
CA GLN A 125 -7.99 32.17 17.36
C GLN A 125 -8.77 32.03 16.05
N LYS A 126 -8.26 32.56 14.93
CA LYS A 126 -8.98 32.64 13.65
C LYS A 126 -8.16 32.02 12.50
N PRO A 127 -8.10 30.69 12.38
CA PRO A 127 -7.24 30.00 11.41
C PRO A 127 -7.53 30.36 9.94
N VAL A 128 -8.79 30.68 9.60
CA VAL A 128 -9.16 31.14 8.25
C VAL A 128 -8.52 32.51 7.93
N LYS A 129 -8.46 33.39 8.92
CA LYS A 129 -7.82 34.72 8.81
C LYS A 129 -6.30 34.56 8.79
N ALA A 130 -5.74 33.65 9.58
CA ALA A 130 -4.33 33.27 9.50
C ALA A 130 -3.94 32.81 8.09
N ARG A 131 -4.71 31.91 7.48
CA ARG A 131 -4.49 31.50 6.08
C ARG A 131 -4.49 32.66 5.09
N SER A 132 -5.37 33.63 5.29
CA SER A 132 -5.43 34.83 4.44
C SER A 132 -4.19 35.72 4.63
N PHE A 133 -3.72 35.86 5.87
CA PHE A 133 -2.51 36.62 6.20
C PHE A 133 -1.24 35.97 5.62
N PHE A 134 -1.10 34.65 5.74
CA PHE A 134 0.05 33.89 5.23
C PHE A 134 0.08 33.74 3.71
N GLY A 135 -1.08 33.79 3.04
CA GLY A 135 -1.17 33.81 1.58
C GLY A 135 -0.81 35.16 0.95
N CYS A 136 -0.59 36.20 1.74
CA CYS A 136 -0.31 37.54 1.27
C CYS A 136 1.21 37.78 1.05
N PRO A 137 1.62 38.47 -0.03
CA PRO A 137 2.98 38.99 -0.17
C PRO A 137 3.36 39.94 0.97
N GLY A 138 4.62 39.88 1.44
CA GLY A 138 5.09 40.57 2.65
C GLY A 138 4.76 42.06 2.74
N GLU A 139 4.91 42.79 1.64
CA GLU A 139 4.64 44.24 1.54
C GLU A 139 3.18 44.61 1.87
N ARG A 140 2.24 43.68 1.65
CA ARG A 140 0.80 43.88 1.85
C ARG A 140 0.29 43.23 3.14
N CYS A 141 1.11 42.42 3.81
CA CYS A 141 0.72 41.68 5.02
C CYS A 141 0.20 42.60 6.12
N LYS A 142 0.87 43.72 6.43
CA LYS A 142 0.42 44.70 7.44
C LYS A 142 -0.97 45.25 7.13
N SER A 143 -1.16 45.72 5.89
CA SER A 143 -2.43 46.29 5.43
C SER A 143 -3.58 45.27 5.47
N ILE A 144 -3.31 44.03 5.06
CA ILE A 144 -4.31 42.96 5.12
C ILE A 144 -4.63 42.60 6.57
N LEU A 145 -3.62 42.43 7.42
CA LEU A 145 -3.83 42.09 8.83
C LEU A 145 -4.73 43.12 9.52
N ASN A 146 -4.46 44.41 9.28
CA ASN A 146 -5.27 45.50 9.79
C ASN A 146 -6.74 45.41 9.31
N LYS A 147 -6.97 45.10 8.03
CA LYS A 147 -8.33 44.89 7.49
C LYS A 147 -9.02 43.67 8.12
N LEU A 148 -8.27 42.59 8.33
CA LEU A 148 -8.80 41.35 8.92
C LEU A 148 -9.24 41.58 10.37
N MET A 149 -8.47 42.35 11.15
CA MET A 149 -8.77 42.66 12.55
C MET A 149 -9.94 43.63 12.71
N ASN A 150 -10.01 44.65 11.84
CA ASN A 150 -11.05 45.68 11.91
C ASN A 150 -12.36 45.36 11.17
N GLY A 151 -12.45 44.19 10.52
CA GLY A 151 -13.70 43.67 9.97
C GLY A 151 -14.20 44.33 8.68
N LEU A 152 -13.29 44.68 7.76
CA LEU A 152 -13.62 45.11 6.40
C LEU A 152 -13.70 43.94 5.41
#